data_AF-A0A139PFF2-F1
#
_entry.id   AF-A0A139PFF2-F1
#
_cell.length_a   1.000
_cell.length_b   1.000
_cell.length_c   1.000
_cell.angle_alpha   90.00
_cell.angle_beta   90.00
_cell.angle_gamma   90.00
#
_symmetry.space_group_name_H-M   'P 1'
#
loop_
_entity.id
_entity.type
_entity.pdbx_description
1 polymer ?
#
loop_
_entity_poly.entity_id
_entity_poly.type
_entity_poly.pdbx_seq_one_letter_code
_entity_poly.pdbx_strand_id
1 'polypeptide(L)'
;MVSIIGIVSLSSGIIGEDFVKHEVDLGVQRLKDLGLNPVFLPHSLKGLDFIKDHPEARAEDLMQAFSDDSIDMILCAIGGDDTYRLLPYLFENDQLQKVIKPKIFLGFSDTTMNHLMLHKLGVKTFYGQSFLADICELDKEMLPYSLHYFKELIETGKISEIRPSDVWYVERTDFSPKALGTPRVSHANTGFDLLQGNAQFEGEILGGCLESLYDIFDNSRYADSTELCQKYKLFPDLSDWEGKILLLETSEEKPDLEDFKKILQTLKETGVFEVISGLLVGKPMDETFYDDYKEALLDIIDNNIPIVYNLNVGHATPRAIIPFGVHAYVDAQEQVIHFDYNK
;
A
#
# COMPACT_ATOMS: atom_id res chain seq x y z
N MET A 1 -5.78 -12.75 16.64
CA MET A 1 -5.77 -11.55 17.48
C MET A 1 -4.31 -11.17 17.69
N VAL A 2 -3.94 -10.00 17.18
CA VAL A 2 -2.58 -9.44 17.25
C VAL A 2 -2.35 -8.92 18.68
N SER A 3 -1.18 -9.21 19.25
CA SER A 3 -0.73 -8.62 20.52
C SER A 3 0.47 -7.72 20.32
N ILE A 4 1.56 -8.20 19.71
CA ILE A 4 2.76 -7.40 19.43
C ILE A 4 2.79 -6.96 17.98
N ILE A 5 2.93 -5.65 17.76
CA ILE A 5 3.07 -5.04 16.44
C ILE A 5 4.47 -4.45 16.29
N GLY A 6 5.24 -4.99 15.35
CA GLY A 6 6.57 -4.52 14.99
C GLY A 6 6.52 -3.44 13.93
N ILE A 7 7.07 -2.26 14.21
CA ILE A 7 7.12 -1.13 13.28
C ILE A 7 8.48 -1.10 12.58
N VAL A 8 8.46 -1.14 11.24
CA VAL A 8 9.67 -1.17 10.38
C VAL A 8 9.73 0.04 9.45
N SER A 9 10.93 0.58 9.23
CA SER A 9 11.17 1.67 8.27
C SER A 9 11.87 1.13 7.05
N LEU A 10 11.10 0.59 6.09
CA LEU A 10 11.64 -0.05 4.88
C LEU A 10 11.88 0.92 3.73
N SER A 11 11.39 2.14 3.84
CA SER A 11 11.47 3.20 2.84
C SER A 11 12.09 4.45 3.48
N SER A 12 11.30 5.50 3.77
CA SER A 12 11.80 6.70 4.46
C SER A 12 12.09 6.44 5.94
N GLY A 13 13.17 7.02 6.46
CA GLY A 13 13.56 6.98 7.88
C GLY A 13 12.90 8.03 8.77
N ILE A 14 11.89 8.75 8.25
CA ILE A 14 11.35 9.98 8.85
C ILE A 14 10.84 9.82 10.29
N ILE A 15 10.33 8.65 10.69
CA ILE A 15 9.77 8.45 12.04
C ILE A 15 10.81 8.51 13.16
N GLY A 16 12.11 8.51 12.83
CA GLY A 16 13.19 8.76 13.77
C GLY A 16 13.52 10.24 14.01
N GLU A 17 12.89 11.14 13.25
CA GLU A 17 13.20 12.57 13.29
C GLU A 17 12.44 13.32 14.40
N ASP A 18 13.10 14.32 15.00
CA ASP A 18 12.53 15.11 16.10
C ASP A 18 11.23 15.84 15.71
N PHE A 19 11.12 16.28 14.44
CA PHE A 19 10.00 17.11 13.99
C PHE A 19 8.69 16.34 13.78
N VAL A 20 8.71 15.00 13.73
CA VAL A 20 7.51 14.14 13.72
C VAL A 20 7.29 13.42 15.06
N LYS A 21 8.08 13.73 16.09
CA LYS A 21 8.01 13.05 17.38
C LYS A 21 6.61 13.11 18.01
N HIS A 22 5.90 14.24 17.87
CA HIS A 22 4.54 14.39 18.40
C HIS A 22 3.52 13.47 17.72
N GLU A 23 3.69 13.22 16.42
CA GLU A 23 2.89 12.25 15.66
C GLU A 23 3.18 10.82 16.11
N VAL A 24 4.46 10.46 16.18
CA VAL A 24 4.90 9.11 16.59
C VAL A 24 4.44 8.78 18.00
N ASP A 25 4.60 9.70 18.96
CA ASP A 25 4.17 9.49 20.34
C ASP A 25 2.64 9.30 20.42
N LEU A 26 1.86 10.04 19.61
CA LEU A 26 0.41 9.87 19.50
C LEU A 26 0.03 8.49 18.93
N GLY A 27 0.66 8.08 17.84
CA GLY A 27 0.41 6.77 17.21
C GLY A 27 0.76 5.60 18.14
N VAL A 28 1.87 5.68 18.87
CA VAL A 28 2.25 4.68 19.88
C VAL A 28 1.19 4.58 20.98
N GLN A 29 0.67 5.72 21.46
CA GLN A 29 -0.38 5.70 22.48
C GLN A 29 -1.67 5.06 21.95
N ARG A 30 -2.07 5.36 20.71
CA ARG A 30 -3.25 4.74 20.09
C ARG A 30 -3.14 3.23 19.93
N LEU A 31 -1.98 2.72 19.51
CA LEU A 31 -1.76 1.27 19.44
C LEU A 31 -1.93 0.63 20.82
N LYS A 32 -1.42 1.27 21.88
CA LYS A 32 -1.63 0.80 23.26
C LYS A 32 -3.09 0.86 23.69
N ASP A 33 -3.81 1.92 23.34
CA ASP A 33 -5.23 2.10 23.65
C ASP A 33 -6.11 1.07 22.91
N LEU A 34 -5.67 0.61 21.72
CA LEU A 34 -6.25 -0.52 20.99
C LEU A 34 -5.89 -1.90 21.59
N GLY A 35 -5.13 -1.95 22.69
CA GLY A 35 -4.74 -3.18 23.36
C GLY A 35 -3.52 -3.87 22.78
N LEU A 36 -2.75 -3.19 21.92
CA LEU A 36 -1.54 -3.72 21.29
C LEU A 36 -0.28 -3.29 22.06
N ASN A 37 0.81 -4.03 21.83
CA ASN A 37 2.14 -3.70 22.32
C ASN A 37 3.04 -3.30 21.14
N PRO A 38 3.15 -1.99 20.82
CA PRO A 38 4.02 -1.54 19.73
C PRO A 38 5.49 -1.65 20.09
N VAL A 39 6.27 -2.25 19.21
CA VAL A 39 7.73 -2.34 19.29
C VAL A 39 8.35 -1.80 18.00
N PHE A 40 9.37 -0.97 18.13
CA PHE A 40 10.17 -0.51 17.00
C PHE A 40 11.30 -1.51 16.76
N LEU A 41 11.53 -1.90 15.51
CA LEU A 41 12.66 -2.76 15.16
C LEU A 41 13.98 -1.98 15.33
N PRO A 42 15.13 -2.65 15.50
CA PRO A 42 16.36 -2.01 15.97
C PRO A 42 16.88 -0.84 15.14
N HIS A 43 16.51 -0.73 13.87
CA HIS A 43 16.98 0.32 12.99
C HIS A 43 15.90 1.34 12.61
N SER A 44 14.61 1.04 12.83
CA SER A 44 13.48 1.82 12.35
C SER A 44 13.42 3.29 12.80
N LEU A 45 14.05 3.63 13.92
CA LEU A 45 14.10 4.99 14.49
C LEU A 45 15.44 5.72 14.29
N LYS A 46 16.31 5.23 13.40
CA LYS A 46 17.65 5.84 13.21
C LYS A 46 17.69 7.10 12.33
N GLY A 47 16.54 7.58 11.85
CA GLY A 47 16.41 8.82 11.09
C GLY A 47 16.65 8.66 9.60
N LEU A 48 16.43 9.74 8.87
CA LEU A 48 16.45 9.80 7.40
C LEU A 48 17.80 9.37 6.82
N ASP A 49 18.89 9.98 7.28
CA ASP A 49 20.23 9.75 6.72
C ASP A 49 20.66 8.30 6.88
N PHE A 50 20.55 7.74 8.09
CA PHE A 50 20.93 6.36 8.34
C PHE A 50 20.10 5.38 7.50
N ILE A 51 18.77 5.55 7.46
CA ILE A 51 17.90 4.62 6.73
C ILE A 51 18.13 4.71 5.21
N LYS A 52 18.40 5.91 4.68
CA LYS A 52 18.74 6.10 3.27
C LYS A 52 20.06 5.43 2.92
N ASP A 53 21.08 5.56 3.77
CA ASP A 53 22.42 5.03 3.49
C ASP A 53 22.55 3.53 3.76
N HIS A 54 21.68 2.94 4.58
CA HIS A 54 21.76 1.56 5.03
C HIS A 54 20.54 0.68 4.65
N PRO A 55 20.32 0.39 3.35
CA PRO A 55 19.27 -0.55 2.93
C PRO A 55 19.45 -1.96 3.53
N GLU A 56 20.67 -2.38 3.86
CA GLU A 56 20.96 -3.63 4.55
C GLU A 56 20.38 -3.66 5.97
N ALA A 57 20.36 -2.52 6.66
CA ALA A 57 19.78 -2.42 7.99
C ALA A 57 18.25 -2.51 7.93
N ARG A 58 17.63 -1.93 6.90
CA ARG A 58 16.18 -2.10 6.65
C ARG A 58 15.83 -3.57 6.37
N ALA A 59 16.65 -4.26 5.57
CA ALA A 59 16.50 -5.69 5.31
C ALA A 59 16.66 -6.53 6.58
N GLU A 60 17.62 -6.19 7.45
CA GLU A 60 17.82 -6.84 8.76
C GLU A 60 16.57 -6.69 9.64
N ASP A 61 16.01 -5.48 9.76
CA ASP A 61 14.77 -5.22 10.51
C ASP A 61 13.61 -6.07 9.98
N LEU A 62 13.45 -6.19 8.66
CA LEU A 62 12.39 -7.01 8.05
C LEU A 62 12.58 -8.51 8.36
N MET A 63 13.80 -9.03 8.22
CA MET A 63 14.09 -10.43 8.53
C MET A 63 13.94 -10.73 10.02
N GLN A 64 14.33 -9.80 10.90
CA GLN A 64 14.09 -9.92 12.33
C GLN A 64 12.59 -9.93 12.63
N ALA A 65 11.82 -9.03 12.01
CA ALA A 65 10.38 -8.96 12.20
C ALA A 65 9.67 -10.26 11.79
N PHE A 66 10.12 -10.96 10.75
CA PHE A 66 9.59 -12.28 10.38
C PHE A 66 10.09 -13.43 11.26
N SER A 67 11.37 -13.43 11.63
CA SER A 67 11.98 -14.52 12.40
C SER A 67 11.57 -14.54 13.88
N ASP A 68 11.26 -13.39 14.47
CA ASP A 68 10.81 -13.26 15.85
C ASP A 68 9.35 -13.75 16.00
N ASP A 69 9.17 -14.89 16.65
CA ASP A 69 7.86 -15.51 16.89
C ASP A 69 7.00 -14.73 17.91
N SER A 70 7.55 -13.73 18.60
CA SER A 70 6.76 -12.86 19.48
C SER A 70 6.03 -11.74 18.73
N ILE A 71 6.48 -11.37 17.52
CA ILE A 71 5.84 -10.34 16.71
C ILE A 71 4.69 -10.96 15.92
N ASP A 72 3.46 -10.47 16.13
CA ASP A 72 2.26 -10.98 15.46
C ASP A 72 1.95 -10.25 14.14
N MET A 73 2.37 -8.99 14.04
CA MET A 73 2.10 -8.11 12.90
C MET A 73 3.29 -7.20 12.62
N ILE A 74 3.59 -6.99 11.34
CA ILE A 74 4.58 -6.05 10.82
C ILE A 74 3.82 -4.86 10.21
N LEU A 75 4.10 -3.66 10.70
CA LEU A 75 3.51 -2.41 10.22
C LEU A 75 4.61 -1.52 9.65
N CYS A 76 4.49 -1.15 8.38
CA CYS A 76 5.40 -0.18 7.77
C CYS A 76 5.21 1.20 8.39
N ALA A 77 6.32 1.86 8.67
CA ALA A 77 6.37 3.20 9.24
C ALA A 77 5.70 4.22 8.32
N ILE A 78 6.14 4.28 7.07
CA ILE A 78 5.69 5.18 6.01
C ILE A 78 6.25 4.66 4.66
N GLY A 79 5.81 5.25 3.54
CA GLY A 79 6.41 5.06 2.22
C GLY A 79 7.75 5.77 2.01
N GLY A 80 8.10 6.02 0.76
CA GLY A 80 9.36 6.59 0.28
C GLY A 80 9.50 6.30 -1.20
N ASP A 81 10.69 5.94 -1.68
CA ASP A 81 10.91 5.70 -3.11
C ASP A 81 12.04 4.72 -3.46
N ASP A 82 12.60 3.99 -2.48
CA ASP A 82 13.86 3.26 -2.70
C ASP A 82 13.96 1.90 -2.00
N THR A 83 12.84 1.33 -1.55
CA THR A 83 12.86 0.01 -0.88
C THR A 83 13.30 -1.13 -1.81
N TYR A 84 13.29 -0.93 -3.14
CA TYR A 84 13.89 -1.88 -4.10
C TYR A 84 15.37 -2.19 -3.78
N ARG A 85 16.09 -1.27 -3.12
CA ARG A 85 17.49 -1.46 -2.71
C ARG A 85 17.68 -2.59 -1.69
N LEU A 86 16.61 -3.07 -1.06
CA LEU A 86 16.66 -4.22 -0.15
C LEU A 86 16.83 -5.55 -0.90
N LEU A 87 16.52 -5.62 -2.21
CA LEU A 87 16.48 -6.87 -2.97
C LEU A 87 17.74 -7.75 -2.81
N PRO A 88 18.99 -7.23 -2.92
CA PRO A 88 20.17 -8.06 -2.71
C PRO A 88 20.29 -8.64 -1.31
N TYR A 89 19.87 -7.89 -0.29
CA TYR A 89 19.97 -8.30 1.11
C TYR A 89 18.86 -9.27 1.52
N LEU A 90 17.81 -9.39 0.73
CA LEU A 90 16.71 -10.31 0.96
C LEU A 90 16.83 -11.59 0.12
N PHE A 91 17.35 -11.49 -1.12
CA PHE A 91 17.24 -12.55 -2.12
C PHE A 91 18.56 -13.10 -2.67
N GLU A 92 19.72 -12.42 -2.54
CA GLU A 92 20.98 -12.92 -3.13
C GLU A 92 21.36 -14.30 -2.56
N ASN A 93 21.08 -14.55 -1.28
CA ASN A 93 21.33 -15.82 -0.62
C ASN A 93 20.09 -16.37 0.10
N ASP A 94 18.90 -16.11 -0.44
CA ASP A 94 17.61 -16.55 0.11
C ASP A 94 17.40 -16.14 1.59
N GLN A 95 17.93 -14.98 1.98
CA GLN A 95 17.99 -14.56 3.38
C GLN A 95 16.59 -14.40 3.97
N LEU A 96 15.68 -13.74 3.25
CA LEU A 96 14.30 -13.60 3.68
C LEU A 96 13.55 -14.95 3.63
N GLN A 97 13.75 -15.74 2.58
CA GLN A 97 13.09 -17.05 2.42
C GLN A 97 13.42 -18.01 3.58
N LYS A 98 14.61 -17.92 4.17
CA LYS A 98 15.00 -18.75 5.34
C LYS A 98 14.20 -18.45 6.61
N VAL A 99 13.63 -17.24 6.72
CA VAL A 99 12.92 -16.79 7.93
C VAL A 99 11.45 -16.47 7.67
N ILE A 100 10.98 -16.53 6.43
CA ILE A 100 9.63 -16.15 6.06
C ILE A 100 8.58 -17.08 6.70
N LYS A 101 7.51 -16.48 7.24
CA LYS A 101 6.38 -17.16 7.86
C LYS A 101 5.11 -16.37 7.56
N PRO A 102 3.93 -17.00 7.52
CA PRO A 102 2.67 -16.26 7.47
C PRO A 102 2.55 -15.32 8.68
N LYS A 103 2.64 -14.02 8.41
CA LYS A 103 2.53 -12.94 9.40
C LYS A 103 1.84 -11.76 8.73
N ILE A 104 1.01 -11.02 9.46
CA ILE A 104 0.36 -9.83 8.91
C ILE A 104 1.46 -8.82 8.56
N PHE A 105 1.46 -8.35 7.33
CA PHE A 105 2.32 -7.28 6.84
C PHE A 105 1.44 -6.20 6.22
N LEU A 106 1.50 -4.98 6.75
CA LEU A 106 0.66 -3.85 6.34
C LEU A 106 1.51 -2.63 5.94
N GLY A 107 1.25 -2.09 4.74
CA GLY A 107 1.85 -0.87 4.23
C GLY A 107 1.20 -0.41 2.91
N PHE A 108 1.68 0.70 2.33
CA PHE A 108 1.30 1.17 0.98
C PHE A 108 2.38 2.10 0.40
N SER A 109 2.13 2.69 -0.78
CA SER A 109 3.09 3.56 -1.50
C SER A 109 4.31 2.76 -1.96
N ASP A 110 5.55 3.18 -1.71
CA ASP A 110 6.79 2.41 -2.00
C ASP A 110 6.79 1.00 -1.40
N THR A 111 6.01 0.77 -0.34
CA THR A 111 5.81 -0.57 0.22
C THR A 111 5.22 -1.56 -0.81
N THR A 112 4.63 -1.08 -1.91
CA THR A 112 4.25 -1.87 -3.10
C THR A 112 5.36 -2.85 -3.51
N MET A 113 6.61 -2.38 -3.51
CA MET A 113 7.76 -3.22 -3.86
C MET A 113 7.95 -4.35 -2.84
N ASN A 114 7.77 -4.08 -1.54
CA ASN A 114 7.81 -5.12 -0.51
C ASN A 114 6.63 -6.10 -0.64
N HIS A 115 5.44 -5.63 -1.02
CA HIS A 115 4.30 -6.51 -1.30
C HIS A 115 4.62 -7.51 -2.43
N LEU A 116 5.28 -7.06 -3.50
CA LEU A 116 5.75 -7.96 -4.56
C LEU A 116 6.85 -8.92 -4.08
N MET A 117 7.80 -8.44 -3.26
CA MET A 117 8.82 -9.30 -2.64
C MET A 117 8.20 -10.43 -1.79
N LEU A 118 7.15 -10.11 -1.03
CA LEU A 118 6.47 -11.05 -0.15
C LEU A 118 5.53 -11.99 -0.93
N HIS A 119 4.84 -11.48 -1.95
CA HIS A 119 4.07 -12.28 -2.90
C HIS A 119 4.95 -13.33 -3.59
N LYS A 120 6.15 -12.95 -4.02
CA LYS A 120 7.16 -13.86 -4.58
C LYS A 120 7.52 -15.03 -3.65
N LEU A 121 7.40 -14.83 -2.33
CA LEU A 121 7.64 -15.86 -1.30
C LEU A 121 6.35 -16.56 -0.84
N GLY A 122 5.22 -16.31 -1.51
CA GLY A 122 3.93 -16.94 -1.21
C GLY A 122 3.21 -16.35 0.00
N VAL A 123 3.55 -15.14 0.42
CA VAL A 123 2.94 -14.48 1.59
C VAL A 123 1.78 -13.58 1.15
N LYS A 124 0.60 -13.84 1.72
CA LYS A 124 -0.56 -12.96 1.62
C LYS A 124 -0.33 -11.73 2.51
N THR A 125 -0.48 -10.53 1.96
CA THR A 125 -0.18 -9.25 2.64
C THR A 125 -1.39 -8.32 2.62
N PHE A 126 -1.28 -7.16 3.26
CA PHE A 126 -2.38 -6.20 3.39
C PHE A 126 -1.93 -4.81 2.93
N TYR A 127 -2.60 -4.25 1.92
CA TYR A 127 -2.27 -2.95 1.34
C TYR A 127 -3.17 -1.84 1.86
N GLY A 128 -2.63 -0.65 2.13
CA GLY A 128 -3.44 0.57 2.17
C GLY A 128 -3.30 1.46 3.41
N GLN A 129 -2.58 1.05 4.45
CA GLN A 129 -2.34 1.90 5.63
C GLN A 129 -0.89 1.79 6.12
N SER A 130 -0.40 2.83 6.80
CA SER A 130 0.91 2.82 7.47
C SER A 130 0.85 3.49 8.84
N PHE A 131 1.91 3.31 9.64
CA PHE A 131 1.97 3.88 10.99
C PHE A 131 1.81 5.41 10.99
N LEU A 132 2.67 6.12 10.27
CA LEU A 132 2.66 7.58 10.27
C LEU A 132 1.45 8.16 9.53
N ALA A 133 1.03 7.55 8.41
CA ALA A 133 -0.05 8.11 7.59
C ALA A 133 -1.46 7.93 8.18
N ASP A 134 -1.68 6.89 8.99
CA ASP A 134 -3.03 6.51 9.45
C ASP A 134 -3.14 6.41 10.97
N ILE A 135 -2.20 5.72 11.62
CA ILE A 135 -2.25 5.52 13.08
C ILE A 135 -1.95 6.83 13.79
N CYS A 136 -1.01 7.62 13.27
CA CYS A 136 -0.62 8.93 13.81
C CYS A 136 -1.54 10.09 13.38
N GLU A 137 -2.76 9.83 12.87
CA GLU A 137 -3.71 10.88 12.46
C GLU A 137 -3.84 12.00 13.51
N LEU A 138 -3.61 13.25 13.10
CA LEU A 138 -3.45 14.38 14.01
C LEU A 138 -4.76 14.88 14.64
N ASP A 139 -5.94 14.50 14.14
CA ASP A 139 -7.19 14.76 14.86
C ASP A 139 -7.23 13.95 16.17
N LYS A 140 -8.26 14.15 17.00
CA LYS A 140 -8.41 13.48 18.30
C LYS A 140 -8.45 11.96 18.15
N GLU A 141 -9.18 11.49 17.15
CA GLU A 141 -9.34 10.07 16.83
C GLU A 141 -8.73 9.76 15.47
N MET A 142 -8.40 8.49 15.22
CA MET A 142 -8.19 8.00 13.86
C MET A 142 -9.46 8.24 13.02
N LEU A 143 -9.30 8.40 11.71
CA LEU A 143 -10.44 8.52 10.80
C LEU A 143 -11.33 7.27 10.94
N PRO A 144 -12.65 7.41 11.21
CA PRO A 144 -13.49 6.26 11.57
C PRO A 144 -13.49 5.12 10.56
N TYR A 145 -13.45 5.45 9.26
CA TYR A 145 -13.35 4.47 8.19
C TYR A 145 -12.00 3.74 8.19
N SER A 146 -10.87 4.46 8.34
CA SER A 146 -9.55 3.83 8.47
C SER A 146 -9.45 2.94 9.72
N LEU A 147 -9.96 3.43 10.86
CA LEU A 147 -9.98 2.69 12.12
C LEU A 147 -10.80 1.39 12.00
N HIS A 148 -11.92 1.41 11.26
CA HIS A 148 -12.73 0.22 11.03
C HIS A 148 -11.90 -0.94 10.45
N TYR A 149 -11.18 -0.71 9.34
CA TYR A 149 -10.34 -1.75 8.71
C TYR A 149 -9.13 -2.12 9.56
N PHE A 150 -8.45 -1.15 10.18
CA PHE A 150 -7.31 -1.45 11.04
C PHE A 150 -7.72 -2.33 12.21
N LYS A 151 -8.85 -2.00 12.84
CA LYS A 151 -9.41 -2.76 13.97
C LYS A 151 -9.84 -4.17 13.54
N GLU A 152 -10.52 -4.30 12.40
CA GLU A 152 -10.88 -5.62 11.86
C GLU A 152 -9.63 -6.48 11.63
N LEU A 153 -8.58 -5.91 11.04
CA LEU A 153 -7.33 -6.62 10.77
C LEU A 153 -6.66 -7.12 12.06
N ILE A 154 -6.52 -6.29 13.09
CA ILE A 154 -5.83 -6.70 14.33
C ILE A 154 -6.65 -7.72 15.15
N GLU A 155 -7.99 -7.64 15.08
CA GLU A 155 -8.88 -8.55 15.80
C GLU A 155 -8.94 -9.93 15.10
N THR A 156 -9.10 -9.93 13.78
CA THR A 156 -9.46 -11.12 13.00
C THR A 156 -8.31 -11.68 12.16
N GLY A 157 -7.28 -10.87 11.88
CA GLY A 157 -6.24 -11.18 10.90
C GLY A 157 -6.72 -11.15 9.45
N LYS A 158 -7.88 -10.54 9.18
CA LYS A 158 -8.58 -10.56 7.89
C LYS A 158 -9.28 -9.22 7.64
N ILE A 159 -9.68 -9.02 6.39
CA ILE A 159 -10.67 -8.02 5.98
C ILE A 159 -11.76 -8.78 5.23
N SER A 160 -12.99 -8.68 5.68
CA SER A 160 -14.12 -9.45 5.15
C SER A 160 -14.69 -8.84 3.87
N GLU A 161 -14.86 -7.52 3.86
CA GLU A 161 -15.34 -6.78 2.70
C GLU A 161 -14.84 -5.34 2.70
N ILE A 162 -14.87 -4.68 1.54
CA ILE A 162 -14.64 -3.24 1.40
C ILE A 162 -15.88 -2.61 0.77
N ARG A 163 -16.35 -1.53 1.39
CA ARG A 163 -17.40 -0.63 0.86
C ARG A 163 -16.86 0.80 0.79
N PRO A 164 -17.38 1.65 -0.11
CA PRO A 164 -16.94 3.04 -0.16
C PRO A 164 -17.21 3.75 1.16
N SER A 165 -16.34 4.70 1.52
CA SER A 165 -16.62 5.63 2.61
C SER A 165 -17.69 6.63 2.19
N ASP A 166 -18.41 7.21 3.16
CA ASP A 166 -19.36 8.30 2.91
C ASP A 166 -18.67 9.63 2.56
N VAL A 167 -17.42 9.79 3.02
CA VAL A 167 -16.63 11.02 2.88
C VAL A 167 -15.19 10.73 2.50
N TRP A 168 -14.55 11.68 1.85
CA TRP A 168 -13.11 11.72 1.66
C TRP A 168 -12.54 13.03 2.21
N TYR A 169 -11.24 13.09 2.46
CA TYR A 169 -10.60 14.27 3.05
C TYR A 169 -9.40 14.75 2.23
N VAL A 170 -9.21 16.07 2.24
CA VAL A 170 -8.02 16.73 1.72
C VAL A 170 -6.83 16.42 2.64
N GLU A 171 -5.66 16.20 2.04
CA GLU A 171 -4.40 16.03 2.74
C GLU A 171 -4.05 17.29 3.54
N ARG A 172 -3.41 17.10 4.69
CA ARG A 172 -3.03 18.24 5.53
C ARG A 172 -1.91 19.02 4.85
N THR A 173 -1.93 20.33 5.03
CA THR A 173 -0.80 21.22 4.67
C THR A 173 0.04 21.60 5.90
N ASP A 174 -0.43 21.27 7.10
CA ASP A 174 0.27 21.44 8.37
C ASP A 174 0.21 20.14 9.17
N PHE A 175 1.37 19.53 9.37
CA PHE A 175 1.57 18.35 10.23
C PHE A 175 2.31 18.70 11.53
N SER A 176 2.60 19.99 11.78
CA SER A 176 3.30 20.42 12.98
C SER A 176 2.45 20.20 14.24
N PRO A 177 3.02 20.35 15.45
CA PRO A 177 2.27 20.25 16.71
C PRO A 177 1.04 21.17 16.80
N LYS A 178 0.94 22.22 15.98
CA LYS A 178 -0.23 23.12 15.93
C LYS A 178 -1.47 22.44 15.34
N ALA A 179 -1.30 21.40 14.52
CA ALA A 179 -2.38 20.68 13.89
C ALA A 179 -2.99 19.59 14.79
N LEU A 180 -2.40 19.30 15.96
CA LEU A 180 -2.94 18.33 16.92
C LEU A 180 -4.36 18.70 17.36
N GLY A 181 -5.28 17.74 17.24
CA GLY A 181 -6.71 17.87 17.55
C GLY A 181 -7.51 18.71 16.56
N THR A 182 -6.96 19.02 15.38
CA THR A 182 -7.67 19.75 14.32
C THR A 182 -8.25 18.76 13.30
N PRO A 183 -9.47 18.96 12.80
CA PRO A 183 -10.05 18.07 11.79
C PRO A 183 -9.44 18.31 10.40
N ARG A 184 -9.49 17.28 9.55
CA ARG A 184 -9.24 17.40 8.11
C ARG A 184 -10.41 18.08 7.40
N VAL A 185 -10.18 18.63 6.22
CA VAL A 185 -11.23 19.16 5.35
C VAL A 185 -11.95 17.98 4.67
N SER A 186 -13.25 17.83 4.92
CA SER A 186 -14.06 16.71 4.42
C SER A 186 -14.92 17.07 3.22
N HIS A 187 -15.09 16.13 2.30
CA HIS A 187 -15.97 16.18 1.13
C HIS A 187 -16.85 14.93 1.10
N ALA A 188 -18.05 15.03 0.52
CA ALA A 188 -18.88 13.85 0.28
C ALA A 188 -18.22 12.95 -0.77
N ASN A 189 -18.24 11.64 -0.55
CA ASN A 189 -17.76 10.66 -1.52
C ASN A 189 -18.93 10.03 -2.27
N THR A 190 -18.77 9.81 -3.57
CA THR A 190 -19.81 9.30 -4.47
C THR A 190 -19.78 7.78 -4.65
N GLY A 191 -18.82 7.10 -4.03
CA GLY A 191 -18.64 5.66 -4.12
C GLY A 191 -17.83 5.21 -5.33
N PHE A 192 -17.77 3.90 -5.54
CA PHE A 192 -17.10 3.25 -6.66
C PHE A 192 -17.71 3.70 -7.99
N ASP A 193 -16.84 3.98 -8.96
CA ASP A 193 -17.22 4.42 -10.30
C ASP A 193 -16.80 3.36 -11.33
N LEU A 194 -17.77 2.61 -11.85
CA LEU A 194 -17.51 1.65 -12.93
C LEU A 194 -17.32 2.40 -14.25
N LEU A 195 -16.07 2.49 -14.71
CA LEU A 195 -15.73 3.23 -15.93
C LEU A 195 -16.11 2.44 -17.18
N GLN A 196 -15.81 1.14 -17.21
CA GLN A 196 -16.09 0.23 -18.31
C GLN A 196 -16.12 -1.24 -17.87
N GLY A 197 -16.55 -2.13 -18.76
CA GLY A 197 -16.60 -3.58 -18.55
C GLY A 197 -17.75 -4.05 -17.67
N ASN A 198 -17.64 -5.29 -17.17
CA ASN A 198 -18.68 -5.91 -16.35
C ASN A 198 -18.69 -5.32 -14.93
N ALA A 199 -19.88 -5.11 -14.37
CA ALA A 199 -20.02 -4.64 -12.99
C ALA A 199 -19.57 -5.66 -11.94
N GLN A 200 -19.56 -6.95 -12.29
CA GLN A 200 -19.10 -8.04 -11.45
C GLN A 200 -17.91 -8.75 -12.08
N PHE A 201 -16.84 -8.93 -11.30
CA PHE A 201 -15.65 -9.68 -11.66
C PHE A 201 -14.96 -10.20 -10.41
N GLU A 202 -14.04 -11.15 -10.58
CA GLU A 202 -13.42 -11.84 -9.45
C GLU A 202 -11.96 -12.22 -9.73
N GLY A 203 -11.19 -12.40 -8.68
CA GLY A 203 -9.77 -12.79 -8.74
C GLY A 203 -9.04 -12.43 -7.46
N GLU A 204 -7.83 -12.95 -7.26
CA GLU A 204 -6.96 -12.44 -6.21
C GLU A 204 -6.48 -11.04 -6.57
N ILE A 205 -6.44 -10.12 -5.59
CA ILE A 205 -5.93 -8.78 -5.81
C ILE A 205 -4.41 -8.75 -5.60
N LEU A 206 -3.70 -8.04 -6.48
CA LEU A 206 -2.29 -7.67 -6.33
C LEU A 206 -2.03 -6.31 -7.03
N GLY A 207 -1.06 -5.53 -6.56
CA GLY A 207 -0.72 -4.24 -7.15
C GLY A 207 -0.25 -3.24 -6.09
N GLY A 208 -0.61 -1.97 -6.26
CA GLY A 208 -0.31 -0.90 -5.32
C GLY A 208 -0.12 0.44 -6.02
N CYS A 209 0.89 1.19 -5.60
CA CYS A 209 1.23 2.52 -6.12
C CYS A 209 1.72 2.44 -7.57
N LEU A 210 1.12 3.25 -8.44
CA LEU A 210 1.39 3.28 -9.87
C LEU A 210 2.85 3.70 -10.14
N GLU A 211 3.33 4.72 -9.44
CA GLU A 211 4.69 5.24 -9.54
C GLU A 211 5.72 4.22 -9.06
N SER A 212 5.42 3.46 -8.00
CA SER A 212 6.33 2.38 -7.54
C SER A 212 6.43 1.25 -8.56
N LEU A 213 5.33 0.87 -9.21
CA LEU A 213 5.34 -0.13 -10.28
C LEU A 213 6.07 0.39 -11.53
N TYR A 214 5.99 1.70 -11.81
CA TYR A 214 6.71 2.31 -12.93
C TYR A 214 8.22 2.14 -12.82
N ASP A 215 8.79 2.33 -11.62
CA ASP A 215 10.23 2.26 -11.37
C ASP A 215 10.83 0.85 -11.55
N ILE A 216 9.99 -0.19 -11.71
CA ILE A 216 10.41 -1.53 -12.13
C ILE A 216 10.87 -1.53 -13.61
N PHE A 217 10.26 -0.68 -14.44
CA PHE A 217 10.40 -0.67 -15.89
C PHE A 217 11.08 0.58 -16.44
N ASP A 218 11.10 1.66 -15.67
CA ASP A 218 11.77 2.92 -15.98
C ASP A 218 12.84 3.23 -14.92
N ASN A 219 14.02 3.69 -15.35
CA ASN A 219 15.16 3.95 -14.48
C ASN A 219 15.49 5.45 -14.35
N SER A 220 14.53 6.33 -14.64
CA SER A 220 14.72 7.78 -14.57
C SER A 220 14.93 8.27 -13.15
N ARG A 221 14.22 7.67 -12.17
CA ARG A 221 14.38 8.00 -10.75
C ARG A 221 15.68 7.43 -10.18
N TYR A 222 15.90 6.14 -10.40
CA TYR A 222 17.10 5.43 -9.97
C TYR A 222 17.66 4.57 -11.11
N ALA A 223 18.92 4.82 -11.49
CA ALA A 223 19.53 4.21 -12.67
C ALA A 223 19.59 2.67 -12.62
N ASP A 224 19.60 2.08 -11.44
CA ASP A 224 19.72 0.64 -11.18
C ASP A 224 18.40 -0.05 -10.77
N SER A 225 17.28 0.67 -10.71
CA SER A 225 15.98 0.11 -10.28
C SER A 225 15.54 -1.04 -11.19
N THR A 226 15.54 -0.80 -12.50
CA THR A 226 15.14 -1.79 -13.52
C THR A 226 16.07 -3.00 -13.53
N GLU A 227 17.39 -2.78 -13.40
CA GLU A 227 18.38 -3.85 -13.33
C GLU A 227 18.15 -4.76 -12.12
N LEU A 228 17.99 -4.17 -10.93
CA LEU A 228 17.77 -4.94 -9.71
C LEU A 228 16.42 -5.66 -9.73
N CYS A 229 15.35 -4.99 -10.14
CA CYS A 229 14.03 -5.60 -10.22
C CYS A 229 13.99 -6.76 -11.22
N GLN A 230 14.68 -6.62 -12.36
CA GLN A 230 14.83 -7.70 -13.33
C GLN A 230 15.71 -8.83 -12.80
N LYS A 231 16.85 -8.52 -12.16
CA LYS A 231 17.78 -9.53 -11.59
C LYS A 231 17.07 -10.45 -10.61
N TYR A 232 16.25 -9.89 -9.71
CA TYR A 232 15.53 -10.68 -8.69
C TYR A 232 14.11 -11.08 -9.12
N LYS A 233 13.71 -10.78 -10.36
CA LYS A 233 12.38 -11.11 -10.92
C LYS A 233 11.27 -10.64 -9.97
N LEU A 234 11.25 -9.34 -9.69
CA LEU A 234 10.33 -8.75 -8.72
C LEU A 234 8.90 -8.68 -9.29
N PHE A 235 8.75 -8.26 -10.55
CA PHE A 235 7.45 -8.25 -11.20
C PHE A 235 6.99 -9.69 -11.47
N PRO A 236 5.75 -10.06 -11.11
CA PRO A 236 5.24 -11.40 -11.37
C PRO A 236 5.18 -11.73 -12.86
N ASP A 237 5.38 -13.00 -13.20
CA ASP A 237 5.20 -13.49 -14.56
C ASP A 237 3.72 -13.34 -14.98
N LEU A 238 3.45 -13.19 -16.30
CA LEU A 238 2.07 -13.04 -16.79
C LEU A 238 1.15 -14.21 -16.44
N SER A 239 1.69 -15.43 -16.31
CA SER A 239 0.92 -16.59 -15.85
C SER A 239 0.50 -16.51 -14.38
N ASP A 240 1.17 -15.70 -13.58
CA ASP A 240 0.75 -15.41 -12.19
C ASP A 240 -0.29 -14.28 -12.17
N TRP A 241 -0.16 -13.28 -13.05
CA TRP A 241 -1.17 -12.23 -13.25
C TRP A 241 -2.48 -12.74 -13.87
N GLU A 242 -2.47 -13.87 -14.57
CA GLU A 242 -3.65 -14.43 -15.23
C GLU A 242 -4.81 -14.64 -14.24
N GLY A 243 -5.92 -13.95 -14.50
CA GLY A 243 -7.13 -14.00 -13.66
C GLY A 243 -7.04 -13.23 -12.34
N LYS A 244 -5.94 -12.53 -12.05
CA LYS A 244 -5.86 -11.61 -10.90
C LYS A 244 -6.56 -10.29 -11.20
N ILE A 245 -6.92 -9.58 -10.14
CA ILE A 245 -7.37 -8.20 -10.19
C ILE A 245 -6.17 -7.29 -9.89
N LEU A 246 -5.86 -6.36 -10.78
CA LEU A 246 -4.80 -5.37 -10.56
C LEU A 246 -5.33 -4.22 -9.70
N LEU A 247 -4.58 -3.80 -8.69
CA LEU A 247 -4.80 -2.54 -7.96
C LEU A 247 -3.78 -1.49 -8.43
N LEU A 248 -4.26 -0.30 -8.80
CA LEU A 248 -3.43 0.88 -9.05
C LEU A 248 -3.91 2.06 -8.19
N GLU A 249 -3.01 2.89 -7.71
CA GLU A 249 -3.33 4.16 -7.05
C GLU A 249 -2.16 5.13 -7.20
N THR A 250 -2.43 6.44 -7.20
CA THR A 250 -1.38 7.46 -7.40
C THR A 250 -0.94 8.09 -6.09
N SER A 251 0.33 8.49 -6.05
CA SER A 251 1.01 9.03 -4.88
C SER A 251 0.77 10.52 -4.62
N GLU A 252 1.45 11.05 -3.60
CA GLU A 252 1.56 12.47 -3.34
C GLU A 252 2.30 13.25 -4.44
N GLU A 253 3.03 12.56 -5.32
CA GLU A 253 3.68 13.17 -6.49
C GLU A 253 2.66 13.77 -7.46
N LYS A 254 1.42 13.28 -7.44
CA LYS A 254 0.31 13.77 -8.28
C LYS A 254 0.75 13.91 -9.74
N PRO A 255 1.14 12.80 -10.40
CA PRO A 255 1.71 12.85 -11.75
C PRO A 255 0.78 13.62 -12.68
N ASP A 256 1.32 14.53 -13.48
CA ASP A 256 0.46 15.21 -14.46
C ASP A 256 -0.12 14.22 -15.48
N LEU A 257 -1.04 14.69 -16.32
CA LEU A 257 -1.72 13.82 -17.27
C LEU A 257 -0.76 13.13 -18.25
N GLU A 258 0.32 13.78 -18.66
CA GLU A 258 1.27 13.22 -19.62
C GLU A 258 2.10 12.12 -18.96
N ASP A 259 2.57 12.35 -17.72
CA ASP A 259 3.28 11.35 -16.94
C ASP A 259 2.36 10.18 -16.55
N PHE A 260 1.12 10.42 -16.13
CA PHE A 260 0.15 9.37 -15.83
C PHE A 260 -0.10 8.47 -17.05
N LYS A 261 -0.32 9.06 -18.23
CA LYS A 261 -0.49 8.31 -19.48
C LYS A 261 0.76 7.51 -19.84
N LYS A 262 1.95 8.09 -19.69
CA LYS A 262 3.23 7.42 -19.93
C LYS A 262 3.38 6.20 -19.02
N ILE A 263 3.15 6.35 -17.72
CA ILE A 263 3.26 5.26 -16.75
C ILE A 263 2.29 4.12 -17.07
N LEU A 264 1.01 4.44 -17.35
CA LEU A 264 0.02 3.44 -17.75
C LEU A 264 0.42 2.72 -19.04
N GLN A 265 0.97 3.44 -20.02
CA GLN A 265 1.44 2.85 -21.27
C GLN A 265 2.62 1.91 -21.04
N THR A 266 3.57 2.26 -20.17
CA THR A 266 4.68 1.39 -19.77
C THR A 266 4.18 0.11 -19.09
N LEU A 267 3.18 0.21 -18.20
CA LEU A 267 2.54 -1.00 -17.65
C LEU A 267 1.82 -1.82 -18.72
N LYS A 268 1.18 -1.17 -19.70
CA LYS A 268 0.53 -1.86 -20.83
C LYS A 268 1.52 -2.67 -21.66
N GLU A 269 2.72 -2.16 -21.88
CA GLU A 269 3.79 -2.84 -22.63
C GLU A 269 4.27 -4.14 -21.97
N THR A 270 4.02 -4.34 -20.66
CA THR A 270 4.31 -5.61 -19.97
C THR A 270 3.38 -6.75 -20.40
N GLY A 271 2.21 -6.45 -20.96
CA GLY A 271 1.15 -7.40 -21.26
C GLY A 271 0.22 -7.71 -20.08
N VAL A 272 0.41 -7.09 -18.90
CA VAL A 272 -0.41 -7.38 -17.70
C VAL A 272 -1.91 -7.18 -17.93
N PHE A 273 -2.28 -6.13 -18.68
CA PHE A 273 -3.69 -5.85 -18.97
C PHE A 273 -4.35 -6.94 -19.83
N GLU A 274 -3.58 -7.75 -20.57
CA GLU A 274 -4.13 -8.81 -21.41
C GLU A 274 -4.62 -10.02 -20.61
N VAL A 275 -4.16 -10.18 -19.37
CA VAL A 275 -4.36 -11.41 -18.58
C VAL A 275 -5.16 -11.22 -17.29
N ILE A 276 -5.27 -9.98 -16.78
CA ILE A 276 -6.03 -9.68 -15.55
C ILE A 276 -7.55 -9.81 -15.77
N SER A 277 -8.29 -10.11 -14.70
CA SER A 277 -9.75 -10.20 -14.72
C SER A 277 -10.46 -8.87 -14.49
N GLY A 278 -9.75 -7.86 -13.98
CA GLY A 278 -10.25 -6.51 -13.76
C GLY A 278 -9.21 -5.60 -13.12
N LEU A 279 -9.53 -4.30 -13.11
CA LEU A 279 -8.69 -3.25 -12.58
C LEU A 279 -9.46 -2.46 -11.51
N LEU A 280 -8.84 -2.28 -10.36
CA LEU A 280 -9.26 -1.39 -9.30
C LEU A 280 -8.34 -0.19 -9.24
N VAL A 281 -8.89 1.02 -9.15
CA VAL A 281 -8.10 2.25 -9.09
C VAL A 281 -8.52 3.12 -7.91
N GLY A 282 -7.54 3.46 -7.07
CA GLY A 282 -7.69 4.34 -5.92
C GLY A 282 -8.04 5.78 -6.31
N LYS A 283 -8.77 6.47 -5.45
CA LYS A 283 -8.99 7.91 -5.56
C LYS A 283 -7.64 8.65 -5.48
N PRO A 284 -7.29 9.51 -6.44
CA PRO A 284 -6.09 10.34 -6.36
C PRO A 284 -6.10 11.24 -5.14
N MET A 285 -4.92 11.52 -4.58
CA MET A 285 -4.80 12.42 -3.44
C MET A 285 -5.39 13.80 -3.76
N ASP A 286 -6.29 14.28 -2.89
CA ASP A 286 -7.06 15.52 -3.04
C ASP A 286 -8.00 15.58 -4.27
N GLU A 287 -8.31 14.43 -4.89
CA GLU A 287 -8.97 14.38 -6.21
C GLU A 287 -8.21 15.17 -7.30
N THR A 288 -6.89 15.34 -7.13
CA THR A 288 -6.07 16.03 -8.12
C THR A 288 -6.07 15.22 -9.42
N PHE A 289 -6.39 15.86 -10.54
CA PHE A 289 -6.52 15.22 -11.87
C PHE A 289 -7.55 14.08 -11.94
N TYR A 290 -8.56 14.07 -11.05
CA TYR A 290 -9.54 12.98 -10.94
C TYR A 290 -10.21 12.63 -12.29
N ASP A 291 -10.70 13.63 -13.01
CA ASP A 291 -11.37 13.44 -14.31
C ASP A 291 -10.34 13.14 -15.42
N ASP A 292 -9.17 13.77 -15.40
CA ASP A 292 -8.12 13.55 -16.40
C ASP A 292 -7.60 12.10 -16.37
N TYR A 293 -7.39 11.54 -15.18
CA TYR A 293 -6.98 10.14 -15.03
C TYR A 293 -8.08 9.18 -15.44
N LYS A 294 -9.35 9.50 -15.15
CA LYS A 294 -10.50 8.71 -15.61
C LYS A 294 -10.54 8.64 -17.14
N GLU A 295 -10.35 9.77 -17.83
CA GLU A 295 -10.27 9.79 -19.30
C GLU A 295 -9.06 8.99 -19.81
N ALA A 296 -7.90 9.15 -19.20
CA ALA A 296 -6.70 8.41 -19.58
C ALA A 296 -6.83 6.88 -19.41
N LEU A 297 -7.51 6.41 -18.35
CA LEU A 297 -7.79 4.99 -18.14
C LEU A 297 -8.66 4.43 -19.27
N LEU A 298 -9.73 5.14 -19.65
CA LEU A 298 -10.62 4.77 -20.75
C LEU A 298 -9.91 4.81 -22.12
N ASP A 299 -8.98 5.74 -22.31
CA ASP A 299 -8.22 5.87 -23.55
C ASP A 299 -7.19 4.74 -23.74
N ILE A 300 -6.51 4.34 -22.66
CA ILE A 300 -5.35 3.45 -22.73
C ILE A 300 -5.73 1.98 -22.51
N ILE A 301 -6.69 1.69 -21.65
CA ILE A 301 -7.00 0.33 -21.22
C ILE A 301 -8.07 -0.28 -22.10
N ASP A 302 -7.84 -1.51 -22.57
CA ASP A 302 -8.73 -2.16 -23.53
C ASP A 302 -10.14 -2.37 -22.96
N ASN A 303 -11.16 -2.13 -23.80
CA ASN A 303 -12.59 -2.10 -23.42
C ASN A 303 -13.16 -3.39 -22.80
N ASN A 304 -12.42 -4.50 -22.85
CA ASN A 304 -12.81 -5.79 -22.31
C ASN A 304 -12.47 -5.96 -20.81
N ILE A 305 -11.64 -5.09 -20.25
CA ILE A 305 -11.22 -5.16 -18.84
C ILE A 305 -12.18 -4.31 -18.00
N PRO A 306 -12.86 -4.88 -16.99
CA PRO A 306 -13.61 -4.10 -16.01
C PRO A 306 -12.71 -3.13 -15.26
N ILE A 307 -13.13 -1.87 -15.12
CA ILE A 307 -12.39 -0.85 -14.35
C ILE A 307 -13.32 -0.22 -13.34
N VAL A 308 -13.00 -0.39 -12.05
CA VAL A 308 -13.67 0.32 -10.95
C VAL A 308 -12.71 1.35 -10.39
N TYR A 309 -13.07 2.61 -10.53
CA TYR A 309 -12.33 3.78 -10.07
C TYR A 309 -12.90 4.29 -8.75
N ASN A 310 -12.20 5.25 -8.14
CA ASN A 310 -12.62 5.98 -6.95
C ASN A 310 -12.69 5.15 -5.66
N LEU A 311 -11.86 4.11 -5.53
CA LEU A 311 -11.75 3.38 -4.28
C LEU A 311 -11.13 4.27 -3.19
N ASN A 312 -11.58 4.12 -1.95
CA ASN A 312 -10.96 4.73 -0.77
C ASN A 312 -9.70 3.94 -0.34
N VAL A 313 -8.77 3.74 -1.28
CA VAL A 313 -7.52 2.99 -1.14
C VAL A 313 -6.43 3.79 -1.84
N GLY A 314 -5.24 3.89 -1.24
CA GLY A 314 -4.13 4.68 -1.76
C GLY A 314 -3.90 5.97 -0.98
N HIS A 315 -3.41 7.02 -1.63
CA HIS A 315 -2.96 8.22 -0.93
C HIS A 315 -4.09 9.15 -0.47
N ALA A 316 -5.27 9.13 -1.09
CA ALA A 316 -6.44 9.84 -0.55
C ALA A 316 -6.90 9.25 0.79
N THR A 317 -7.52 10.08 1.64
CA THR A 317 -8.08 9.63 2.92
C THR A 317 -9.61 9.67 2.91
N PRO A 318 -10.30 8.82 3.71
CA PRO A 318 -9.77 7.76 4.56
C PRO A 318 -9.38 6.52 3.76
N ARG A 319 -8.74 5.53 4.40
CA ARG A 319 -8.11 4.39 3.73
C ARG A 319 -8.68 3.04 4.18
N ALA A 320 -9.11 2.23 3.23
CA ALA A 320 -9.41 0.82 3.43
C ALA A 320 -8.12 -0.01 3.47
N ILE A 321 -8.24 -1.28 3.85
CA ILE A 321 -7.14 -2.25 3.77
C ILE A 321 -7.53 -3.36 2.79
N ILE A 322 -6.71 -3.59 1.76
CA ILE A 322 -6.91 -4.66 0.77
C ILE A 322 -6.03 -5.87 1.09
N PRO A 323 -6.62 -7.06 1.33
CA PRO A 323 -5.88 -8.31 1.34
C PRO A 323 -5.37 -8.67 -0.07
N PHE A 324 -4.06 -8.88 -0.21
CA PHE A 324 -3.44 -9.44 -1.42
C PHE A 324 -3.31 -10.97 -1.34
N GLY A 325 -3.51 -11.63 -2.48
CA GLY A 325 -3.48 -13.10 -2.56
C GLY A 325 -4.68 -13.79 -1.88
N VAL A 326 -5.80 -13.07 -1.73
CA VAL A 326 -7.09 -13.59 -1.26
C VAL A 326 -8.10 -13.38 -2.37
N HIS A 327 -8.89 -14.40 -2.68
CA HIS A 327 -9.87 -14.31 -3.76
C HIS A 327 -10.93 -13.26 -3.42
N ALA A 328 -11.11 -12.29 -4.32
CA ALA A 328 -12.05 -11.19 -4.16
C ALA A 328 -13.18 -11.28 -5.19
N TYR A 329 -14.38 -10.88 -4.77
CA TYR A 329 -15.56 -10.70 -5.61
C TYR A 329 -15.93 -9.22 -5.60
N VAL A 330 -15.76 -8.55 -6.73
CA VAL A 330 -16.12 -7.14 -6.88
C VAL A 330 -17.53 -7.03 -7.45
N ASP A 331 -18.37 -6.22 -6.82
CA ASP A 331 -19.67 -5.81 -7.35
C ASP A 331 -19.78 -4.28 -7.30
N ALA A 332 -19.64 -3.65 -8.46
CA ALA A 332 -19.71 -2.20 -8.59
C ALA A 332 -21.14 -1.64 -8.46
N GLN A 333 -22.18 -2.47 -8.68
CA GLN A 333 -23.58 -2.06 -8.49
C GLN A 333 -23.94 -2.05 -7.01
N GLU A 334 -23.56 -3.10 -6.29
CA GLU A 334 -23.78 -3.23 -4.84
C GLU A 334 -22.71 -2.53 -4.00
N GLN A 335 -21.73 -1.91 -4.66
CA GLN A 335 -20.66 -1.09 -4.06
C GLN A 335 -19.88 -1.86 -2.99
N VAL A 336 -19.45 -3.08 -3.33
CA VAL A 336 -18.76 -3.97 -2.38
C VAL A 336 -17.70 -4.84 -3.05
N ILE A 337 -16.63 -5.09 -2.29
CA ILE A 337 -15.62 -6.10 -2.61
C ILE A 337 -15.61 -7.11 -1.47
N HIS A 338 -16.00 -8.36 -1.72
CA HIS A 338 -15.99 -9.43 -0.71
C HIS A 338 -14.77 -10.32 -0.83
N PHE A 339 -14.18 -10.75 0.28
CA PHE A 339 -13.00 -11.62 0.30
C PHE A 339 -13.36 -13.03 0.80
N ASP A 340 -13.05 -14.05 0.01
CA ASP A 340 -13.16 -15.46 0.41
C ASP A 340 -11.78 -16.04 0.73
N TYR A 341 -11.57 -16.38 2.00
CA TYR A 341 -10.32 -16.96 2.50
C TYR A 341 -10.22 -18.48 2.34
N ASN A 342 -11.26 -19.14 1.81
CA ASN A 342 -11.29 -20.60 1.60
C ASN A 342 -11.04 -21.03 0.15
N LYS A 343 -11.12 -20.08 -0.79
CA LYS A 343 -10.78 -20.27 -2.20
C LYS A 343 -9.29 -19.97 -2.37
#